data_AF-R0BMH4-F1
#
_entry.id   AF-R0BMH4-F1
#
_cell.length_a   1.000
_cell.length_b   1.000
_cell.length_c   1.000
_cell.angle_alpha   90.00
_cell.angle_beta   90.00
_cell.angle_gamma   90.00
#
_symmetry.space_group_name_H-M   'P 1'
#
loop_
_entity.id
_entity.type
_entity.pdbx_description
1 polymer ?
#
loop_
_entity_poly.entity_id
_entity_poly.type
_entity_poly.pdbx_seq_one_letter_code
_entity_poly.pdbx_strand_id
1 'polypeptide(L)'
;MKAERNRKIIYWLLPLAGILFCLWYVKSATCDVVYSDYIRLVNSYLPDVWNPEKFFVPDVLTRIPINYLCRIVNVELFGFTITLERVLGVVSLGLAGWVFAAYCRSRKIGCLWFALLMAVMFSLNKWEMLTNGSGWSHFFAFACFYYHELVLDRVWAGEEKGRDRLKLLVLPWLIILGTAGPYCAVYAATLLLSYGFCMVMDRRKRKDCPGRRGQGSWDMRYLAYMACALLPLLLYMLSNSMAVEEHAGATGRSLGTILAENPTFPIRFLLKSFAGVLVGGEELERFMENGLLSNRMCYVLGLFVVCGYLMALWINFRFRLYERTIMPLMLLAGGGMNHVIIFISRYIFEKESYALSSRYALQFQVGILGIILTFALAWQMKERTDRGYRWGMALFCLAILMGNGYTTYREIQKAPSREESFERKARLALEVPGMSREELKDRGEELETEFEYRKGLDKIQNAFRILEENKLNVFRE
;
A
#
# COMPACT_ATOMS: atom_id res chain seq x y z
N MET A 1 18.08 -27.12 -19.06
CA MET A 1 18.05 -25.87 -19.89
C MET A 1 16.65 -25.34 -20.18
N LYS A 2 15.74 -26.10 -20.83
CA LYS A 2 14.39 -25.63 -21.20
C LYS A 2 13.51 -25.23 -19.99
N ALA A 3 13.50 -26.05 -18.93
CA ALA A 3 12.74 -25.77 -17.69
C ALA A 3 13.21 -24.50 -16.95
N GLU A 4 14.53 -24.25 -16.90
CA GLU A 4 15.07 -23.06 -16.25
C GLU A 4 14.80 -21.79 -17.06
N ARG A 5 14.86 -21.88 -18.40
CA ARG A 5 14.45 -20.81 -19.31
C ARG A 5 12.97 -20.46 -19.13
N ASN A 6 12.09 -21.47 -19.10
CA ASN A 6 10.66 -21.27 -18.89
C ASN A 6 10.36 -20.62 -17.54
N ARG A 7 11.05 -21.02 -16.46
CA ARG A 7 10.91 -20.38 -15.15
C ARG A 7 11.34 -18.91 -15.17
N LYS A 8 12.44 -18.56 -15.86
CA LYS A 8 12.89 -17.17 -16.00
C LYS A 8 11.86 -16.31 -16.73
N ILE A 9 11.18 -16.86 -17.74
CA ILE A 9 10.14 -16.16 -18.50
C ILE A 9 8.91 -15.89 -17.61
N ILE A 10 8.45 -16.88 -16.83
CA ILE A 10 7.28 -16.73 -15.94
C ILE A 10 7.48 -15.59 -14.93
N TYR A 11 8.69 -15.45 -14.39
CA TYR A 11 9.02 -14.36 -13.45
C TYR A 11 8.82 -12.96 -14.04
N TRP A 12 8.96 -12.80 -15.35
CA TRP A 12 8.72 -11.54 -16.04
C TRP A 12 7.27 -11.40 -16.52
N LEU A 13 6.70 -12.48 -17.05
CA LEU A 13 5.36 -12.45 -17.65
C LEU A 13 4.24 -12.28 -16.63
N LEU A 14 4.34 -12.85 -15.43
CA LEU A 14 3.23 -12.74 -14.47
C LEU A 14 3.03 -11.32 -13.92
N PRO A 15 4.09 -10.57 -13.52
CA PRO A 15 3.91 -9.15 -13.20
C PRO A 15 3.37 -8.35 -14.39
N LEU A 16 3.83 -8.64 -15.62
CA LEU A 16 3.31 -7.98 -16.82
C LEU A 16 1.82 -8.28 -17.05
N ALA A 17 1.39 -9.53 -16.88
CA ALA A 17 -0.01 -9.91 -16.96
C ALA A 17 -0.85 -9.20 -15.88
N GLY A 18 -0.31 -9.06 -14.66
CA GLY A 18 -0.91 -8.28 -13.60
C GLY A 18 -1.09 -6.79 -13.94
N ILE A 19 -0.06 -6.18 -14.55
CA ILE A 19 -0.14 -4.80 -15.08
C ILE A 19 -1.26 -4.69 -16.11
N LEU A 20 -1.28 -5.58 -17.11
CA LEU A 20 -2.30 -5.55 -18.17
C LEU A 20 -3.71 -5.74 -17.60
N PHE A 21 -3.88 -6.63 -16.63
CA PHE A 21 -5.14 -6.84 -15.92
C PHE A 21 -5.60 -5.59 -15.17
N CYS A 22 -4.73 -4.96 -14.38
CA CYS A 22 -5.08 -3.75 -13.64
C CYS A 22 -5.31 -2.54 -14.57
N LEU A 23 -4.57 -2.41 -15.68
CA LEU A 23 -4.83 -1.37 -16.68
C LEU A 23 -6.20 -1.57 -17.35
N TRP A 24 -6.53 -2.81 -17.72
CA TRP A 24 -7.85 -3.13 -18.24
C TRP A 24 -8.95 -2.79 -17.23
N TYR A 25 -8.77 -3.14 -15.96
CA TYR A 25 -9.74 -2.80 -14.92
C TYR A 25 -9.90 -1.29 -14.75
N VAL A 26 -8.80 -0.53 -14.62
CA VAL A 26 -8.84 0.94 -14.51
C VAL A 26 -9.56 1.56 -15.71
N LYS A 27 -9.26 1.10 -16.92
CA LYS A 27 -9.94 1.55 -18.14
C LYS A 27 -11.44 1.26 -18.10
N SER A 28 -11.84 0.08 -17.59
CA SER A 28 -13.23 -0.38 -17.62
C SER A 28 -14.06 0.10 -16.42
N ALA A 29 -13.45 0.77 -15.44
CA ALA A 29 -14.09 1.17 -14.20
C ALA A 29 -14.07 2.68 -13.96
N THR A 30 -13.37 3.46 -14.81
CA THR A 30 -13.14 4.88 -14.56
C THR A 30 -13.25 5.73 -15.82
N CYS A 31 -13.76 6.95 -15.65
CA CYS A 31 -13.65 8.05 -16.62
C CYS A 31 -12.68 9.10 -16.07
N ASP A 32 -12.09 9.91 -16.95
CA ASP A 32 -11.23 11.02 -16.55
C ASP A 32 -12.08 12.19 -16.06
N VAL A 33 -12.07 12.44 -14.75
CA VAL A 33 -12.78 13.55 -14.11
C VAL A 33 -12.21 13.82 -12.72
N VAL A 34 -12.03 15.10 -12.38
CA VAL A 34 -11.59 15.58 -11.07
C VAL A 34 -12.68 15.38 -10.03
N TYR A 35 -12.32 14.79 -8.90
CA TYR A 35 -13.20 14.64 -7.75
C TYR A 35 -12.39 14.54 -6.45
N SER A 36 -13.09 14.55 -5.32
CA SER A 36 -12.54 14.43 -3.97
C SER A 36 -11.45 15.47 -3.71
N ASP A 37 -10.30 15.02 -3.20
CA ASP A 37 -9.19 15.89 -2.83
C ASP A 37 -8.56 16.62 -4.04
N TYR A 38 -8.81 16.17 -5.28
CA TYR A 38 -8.36 16.92 -6.47
C TYR A 38 -9.05 18.28 -6.61
N ILE A 39 -10.27 18.47 -6.11
CA ILE A 39 -10.94 19.79 -6.09
C ILE A 39 -10.07 20.80 -5.33
N ARG A 40 -9.54 20.40 -4.18
CA ARG A 40 -8.60 21.23 -3.41
C ARG A 40 -7.32 21.48 -4.21
N LEU A 41 -6.77 20.44 -4.85
CA LEU A 41 -5.53 20.54 -5.61
C LEU A 41 -5.64 21.47 -6.81
N VAL A 42 -6.75 21.44 -7.53
CA VAL A 42 -7.01 22.34 -8.65
C VAL A 42 -7.01 23.78 -8.16
N ASN A 43 -7.79 24.08 -7.12
CA ASN A 43 -7.87 25.42 -6.55
C ASN A 43 -6.51 25.96 -6.06
N SER A 44 -5.69 25.10 -5.44
CA SER A 44 -4.42 25.56 -4.84
C SER A 44 -3.25 25.57 -5.82
N TYR A 45 -3.14 24.58 -6.70
CA TYR A 45 -1.95 24.36 -7.51
C TYR A 45 -2.11 24.78 -8.96
N LEU A 46 -3.25 24.50 -9.59
CA LEU A 46 -3.40 24.65 -11.02
C LEU A 46 -3.26 26.09 -11.56
N PRO A 47 -3.64 27.15 -10.81
CA PRO A 47 -3.44 28.53 -11.27
C PRO A 47 -1.97 28.90 -11.56
N ASP A 48 -1.02 28.23 -10.91
CA ASP A 48 0.40 28.35 -11.20
C ASP A 48 1.13 27.12 -10.64
N VAL A 49 1.50 26.21 -11.54
CA VAL A 49 2.14 24.93 -11.22
C VAL A 49 3.64 25.06 -10.95
N TRP A 50 4.25 26.17 -11.36
CA TRP A 50 5.68 26.43 -11.21
C TRP A 50 5.99 27.32 -10.00
N ASN A 51 4.98 27.85 -9.32
CA ASN A 51 5.15 28.69 -8.15
C ASN A 51 5.94 27.97 -7.02
N PRO A 52 7.16 28.42 -6.70
CA PRO A 52 7.97 27.79 -5.66
C PRO A 52 7.39 27.97 -4.24
N GLU A 53 6.60 29.02 -4.00
CA GLU A 53 5.98 29.26 -2.69
C GLU A 53 4.95 28.18 -2.33
N LYS A 54 4.31 27.58 -3.34
CA LYS A 54 3.40 26.44 -3.13
C LYS A 54 4.14 25.14 -2.80
N PHE A 55 5.44 25.09 -3.06
CA PHE A 55 6.32 23.95 -2.82
C PHE A 55 7.06 24.08 -1.48
N PHE A 56 7.69 25.22 -1.21
CA PHE A 56 8.51 25.44 -0.02
C PHE A 56 7.69 25.86 1.20
N VAL A 57 6.70 25.04 1.55
CA VAL A 57 5.88 25.19 2.76
C VAL A 57 6.42 24.32 3.90
N PRO A 58 6.22 24.70 5.18
CA PRO A 58 6.72 23.93 6.32
C PRO A 58 6.25 22.46 6.34
N ASP A 59 5.05 22.18 5.84
CA ASP A 59 4.44 20.85 5.76
C ASP A 59 4.74 20.10 4.44
N VAL A 60 5.70 20.55 3.63
CA VAL A 60 5.98 20.02 2.27
C VAL A 60 6.15 18.51 2.21
N LEU A 61 6.76 17.88 3.22
CA LEU A 61 7.02 16.44 3.22
C LEU A 61 5.73 15.63 3.41
N THR A 62 4.72 16.20 4.08
CA THR A 62 3.39 15.58 4.22
C THR A 62 2.62 15.60 2.90
N ARG A 63 2.95 16.55 2.01
CA ARG A 63 2.31 16.71 0.68
C ARG A 63 2.89 15.81 -0.39
N ILE A 64 3.86 14.96 -0.04
CA ILE A 64 4.48 13.93 -0.89
C ILE A 64 5.14 14.59 -2.11
N PRO A 65 6.39 15.08 -1.97
CA PRO A 65 7.03 15.95 -2.96
C PRO A 65 7.04 15.44 -4.41
N ILE A 66 7.08 14.13 -4.62
CA ILE A 66 7.03 13.55 -5.97
C ILE A 66 5.72 13.87 -6.72
N ASN A 67 4.63 14.12 -5.99
CA ASN A 67 3.36 14.53 -6.59
C ASN A 67 3.44 15.88 -7.29
N TYR A 68 4.31 16.80 -6.84
CA TYR A 68 4.49 18.08 -7.50
C TYR A 68 5.12 17.93 -8.89
N LEU A 69 6.19 17.14 -8.96
CA LEU A 69 6.84 16.83 -10.24
C LEU A 69 5.86 16.14 -11.19
N CYS A 70 5.09 15.18 -10.68
CA CYS A 70 4.05 14.51 -11.46
C CYS A 70 3.00 15.49 -11.96
N ARG A 71 2.53 16.43 -11.13
CA ARG A 71 1.53 17.42 -11.53
C ARG A 71 2.03 18.36 -12.61
N ILE A 72 3.26 18.87 -12.48
CA ILE A 72 3.88 19.71 -13.52
C ILE A 72 3.86 18.95 -14.86
N VAL A 73 4.39 17.73 -14.86
CA VAL A 73 4.40 16.88 -16.07
C VAL A 73 2.99 16.60 -16.59
N ASN A 74 2.02 16.35 -15.70
CA ASN A 74 0.64 16.05 -16.06
C ASN A 74 -0.04 17.25 -16.73
N VAL A 75 0.14 18.46 -16.21
CA VAL A 75 -0.43 19.68 -16.78
C VAL A 75 0.23 19.98 -18.13
N GLU A 76 1.56 20.03 -18.17
CA GLU A 76 2.33 20.46 -19.36
C GLU A 76 2.22 19.49 -20.54
N LEU A 77 2.17 18.18 -20.27
CA LEU A 77 2.23 17.16 -21.33
C LEU A 77 0.92 16.39 -21.54
N PHE A 78 0.06 16.31 -20.52
CA PHE A 78 -1.10 15.41 -20.52
C PHE A 78 -2.43 16.10 -20.19
N GLY A 79 -2.47 17.43 -20.07
CA GLY A 79 -3.70 18.19 -19.88
C GLY A 79 -4.40 17.91 -18.55
N PHE A 80 -3.64 17.61 -17.50
CA PHE A 80 -4.14 17.31 -16.14
C PHE A 80 -5.13 16.14 -16.08
N THR A 81 -4.76 15.03 -16.74
CA THR A 81 -5.55 13.80 -16.74
C THR A 81 -5.29 12.96 -15.49
N ILE A 82 -6.35 12.49 -14.84
CA ILE A 82 -6.25 11.56 -13.70
C ILE A 82 -5.90 10.17 -14.19
N THR A 83 -6.20 9.84 -15.46
CA THR A 83 -5.83 8.58 -16.09
C THR A 83 -4.32 8.34 -16.07
N LEU A 84 -3.50 9.38 -16.29
CA LEU A 84 -2.04 9.26 -16.19
C LEU A 84 -1.61 8.80 -14.80
N GLU A 85 -2.15 9.43 -13.75
CA GLU A 85 -1.81 9.10 -12.37
C GLU A 85 -2.26 7.67 -12.03
N ARG A 86 -3.47 7.26 -12.45
CA ARG A 86 -3.92 5.86 -12.30
C ARG A 86 -2.98 4.87 -13.00
N VAL A 87 -2.54 5.18 -14.22
CA VAL A 87 -1.57 4.36 -14.97
C VAL A 87 -0.23 4.29 -14.25
N LEU A 88 0.28 5.41 -13.72
CA LEU A 88 1.51 5.43 -12.91
C LEU A 88 1.37 4.54 -11.67
N GLY A 89 0.19 4.49 -11.05
CA GLY A 89 -0.11 3.61 -9.94
C GLY A 89 -0.02 2.13 -10.33
N VAL A 90 -0.62 1.76 -11.46
CA VAL A 90 -0.57 0.38 -11.98
C VAL A 90 0.86 -0.01 -12.38
N VAL A 91 1.59 0.88 -13.05
CA VAL A 91 3.01 0.65 -13.41
C VAL A 91 3.86 0.46 -12.15
N SER A 92 3.62 1.27 -11.11
CA SER A 92 4.32 1.15 -9.83
C SER A 92 4.03 -0.17 -9.12
N LEU A 93 2.77 -0.64 -9.14
CA LEU A 93 2.43 -1.99 -8.67
C LEU A 93 3.16 -3.07 -9.49
N GLY A 94 3.31 -2.86 -10.80
CA GLY A 94 4.13 -3.68 -11.69
C GLY A 94 5.61 -3.75 -11.29
N LEU A 95 6.22 -2.60 -10.99
CA LEU A 95 7.60 -2.49 -10.49
C LEU A 95 7.78 -3.29 -9.20
N ALA A 96 6.83 -3.16 -8.27
CA ALA A 96 6.80 -3.96 -7.06
C ALA A 96 6.73 -5.47 -7.38
N GLY A 97 5.91 -5.89 -8.36
CA GLY A 97 5.83 -7.27 -8.81
C GLY A 97 7.15 -7.82 -9.35
N TRP A 98 7.90 -7.00 -10.10
CA TRP A 98 9.23 -7.38 -10.59
C TRP A 98 10.30 -7.42 -9.48
N VAL A 99 10.17 -6.63 -8.42
CA VAL A 99 11.02 -6.79 -7.22
C VAL A 99 10.81 -8.18 -6.62
N PHE A 100 9.57 -8.60 -6.44
CA PHE A 100 9.26 -9.95 -5.96
C PHE A 100 9.70 -11.03 -6.94
N ALA A 101 9.61 -10.79 -8.25
CA ALA A 101 10.14 -11.70 -9.26
C ALA A 101 11.67 -11.88 -9.13
N ALA A 102 12.40 -10.78 -8.92
CA ALA A 102 13.84 -10.81 -8.70
C ALA A 102 14.21 -11.58 -7.43
N TYR A 103 13.47 -11.36 -6.34
CA TYR A 103 13.61 -12.11 -5.09
C TYR A 103 13.31 -13.61 -5.27
N CYS A 104 12.16 -13.95 -5.83
CA CYS A 104 11.74 -15.33 -6.04
C CYS A 104 12.70 -16.09 -6.96
N ARG A 105 13.25 -15.40 -7.97
CA ARG A 105 14.28 -15.94 -8.84
C ARG A 105 15.58 -16.24 -8.08
N SER A 106 16.08 -15.33 -7.23
CA SER A 106 17.30 -15.58 -6.47
C SER A 106 17.13 -16.73 -5.47
N ARG A 107 15.95 -16.84 -4.85
CA ARG A 107 15.59 -17.91 -3.91
C ARG A 107 15.04 -19.18 -4.57
N LYS A 108 15.06 -19.25 -5.90
CA LYS A 108 14.59 -20.41 -6.70
C LYS A 108 13.17 -20.88 -6.32
N ILE A 109 12.29 -19.94 -5.95
CA ILE A 109 10.89 -20.23 -5.60
C ILE A 109 10.19 -20.95 -6.76
N GLY A 110 9.19 -21.78 -6.46
CA GLY A 110 8.41 -22.49 -7.48
C GLY A 110 7.45 -21.56 -8.23
N CYS A 111 7.17 -21.82 -9.50
CA CYS A 111 6.25 -21.01 -10.30
C CYS A 111 4.84 -20.93 -9.70
N LEU A 112 4.36 -22.01 -9.07
CA LEU A 112 3.05 -22.03 -8.41
C LEU A 112 2.97 -21.03 -7.25
N TRP A 113 3.99 -21.03 -6.37
CA TRP A 113 4.08 -20.10 -5.25
C TRP A 113 4.20 -18.64 -5.73
N PHE A 114 4.98 -18.42 -6.78
CA PHE A 114 5.09 -17.10 -7.38
C PHE A 114 3.78 -16.65 -8.05
N ALA A 115 3.07 -17.55 -8.73
CA ALA A 115 1.75 -17.26 -9.30
C ALA A 115 0.74 -16.91 -8.22
N LEU A 116 0.73 -17.62 -7.09
CA LEU A 116 -0.11 -17.30 -5.94
C LEU A 116 0.23 -15.92 -5.36
N LEU A 117 1.53 -15.61 -5.21
CA LEU A 117 1.99 -14.29 -4.76
C LEU A 117 1.50 -13.17 -5.70
N MET A 118 1.61 -13.37 -7.01
CA MET A 118 1.15 -12.40 -8.01
C MET A 118 -0.38 -12.28 -8.03
N ALA A 119 -1.12 -13.38 -7.89
CA ALA A 119 -2.58 -13.36 -7.83
C ALA A 119 -3.09 -12.53 -6.64
N VAL A 120 -2.46 -12.69 -5.47
CA VAL A 120 -2.76 -11.85 -4.30
C VAL A 120 -2.36 -10.41 -4.57
N MET A 121 -1.12 -10.18 -5.02
CA MET A 121 -0.58 -8.85 -5.24
C MET A 121 -1.38 -8.01 -6.26
N PHE A 122 -1.91 -8.60 -7.33
CA PHE A 122 -2.69 -7.90 -8.35
C PHE A 122 -4.21 -8.04 -8.16
N SER A 123 -4.66 -8.59 -7.03
CA SER A 123 -6.09 -8.61 -6.69
C SER A 123 -6.65 -7.20 -6.53
N LEU A 124 -7.95 -7.06 -6.79
CA LEU A 124 -8.66 -5.78 -6.76
C LEU A 124 -9.21 -5.43 -5.37
N ASN A 125 -8.64 -6.00 -4.30
CA ASN A 125 -9.01 -5.63 -2.93
C ASN A 125 -8.68 -4.15 -2.60
N LYS A 126 -7.74 -3.57 -3.34
CA LYS A 126 -7.25 -2.18 -3.26
C LYS A 126 -7.84 -1.27 -4.34
N TRP A 127 -8.98 -1.65 -4.91
CA TRP A 127 -9.60 -0.96 -6.06
C TRP A 127 -9.71 0.55 -5.85
N GLU A 128 -10.07 0.99 -4.64
CA GLU A 128 -10.32 2.40 -4.35
C GLU A 128 -9.07 3.25 -4.58
N MET A 129 -7.89 2.69 -4.26
CA MET A 129 -6.63 3.37 -4.50
C MET A 129 -6.16 3.26 -5.96
N LEU A 130 -6.59 2.24 -6.70
CA LEU A 130 -6.35 2.11 -8.14
C LEU A 130 -7.18 3.12 -8.95
N THR A 131 -8.41 3.42 -8.51
CA THR A 131 -9.35 4.30 -9.24
C THR A 131 -9.25 5.78 -8.86
N ASN A 132 -8.70 6.12 -7.68
CA ASN A 132 -8.61 7.52 -7.21
C ASN A 132 -7.49 8.34 -7.89
N GLY A 133 -6.48 7.71 -8.51
CA GLY A 133 -5.36 8.43 -9.14
C GLY A 133 -4.30 8.89 -8.14
N SER A 134 -4.69 9.55 -7.04
CA SER A 134 -3.77 10.07 -6.02
C SER A 134 -2.96 8.97 -5.32
N GLY A 135 -3.49 7.74 -5.36
CA GLY A 135 -2.85 6.53 -4.87
C GLY A 135 -1.56 6.14 -5.57
N TRP A 136 -1.23 6.71 -6.74
CA TRP A 136 -0.05 6.31 -7.52
C TRP A 136 1.26 6.43 -6.74
N SER A 137 1.42 7.53 -6.00
CA SER A 137 2.59 7.80 -5.17
C SER A 137 2.75 6.76 -4.05
N HIS A 138 1.65 6.22 -3.55
CA HIS A 138 1.66 5.15 -2.55
C HIS A 138 2.10 3.82 -3.16
N PHE A 139 1.57 3.46 -4.33
CA PHE A 139 2.06 2.28 -5.07
C PHE A 139 3.56 2.38 -5.38
N PHE A 140 4.02 3.57 -5.77
CA PHE A 140 5.44 3.84 -6.04
C PHE A 140 6.29 3.72 -4.78
N ALA A 141 5.81 4.25 -3.64
CA ALA A 141 6.47 4.09 -2.35
C ALA A 141 6.64 2.61 -1.97
N PHE A 142 5.59 1.79 -2.10
CA PHE A 142 5.67 0.36 -1.80
C PHE A 142 6.63 -0.39 -2.73
N ALA A 143 6.66 -0.06 -4.02
CA ALA A 143 7.66 -0.59 -4.94
C ALA A 143 9.10 -0.28 -4.48
N CYS A 144 9.32 0.96 -4.02
CA CYS A 144 10.59 1.39 -3.46
C CYS A 144 10.93 0.69 -2.13
N PHE A 145 9.94 0.50 -1.24
CA PHE A 145 10.11 -0.22 0.03
C PHE A 145 10.58 -1.65 -0.23
N TYR A 146 9.86 -2.39 -1.08
CA TYR A 146 10.23 -3.77 -1.39
C TYR A 146 11.59 -3.85 -2.08
N TYR A 147 11.92 -2.89 -2.94
CA TYR A 147 13.23 -2.87 -3.58
C TYR A 147 14.35 -2.66 -2.55
N HIS A 148 14.16 -1.75 -1.60
CA HIS A 148 15.11 -1.51 -0.53
C HIS A 148 15.26 -2.73 0.39
N GLU A 149 14.15 -3.37 0.77
CA GLU A 149 14.13 -4.64 1.49
C GLU A 149 14.89 -5.74 0.72
N LEU A 150 14.71 -5.85 -0.60
CA LEU A 150 15.48 -6.77 -1.44
C LEU A 150 16.97 -6.43 -1.48
N VAL A 151 17.35 -5.16 -1.45
CA VAL A 151 18.76 -4.74 -1.35
C VAL A 151 19.34 -5.20 -0.01
N LEU A 152 18.65 -4.96 1.09
CA LEU A 152 19.07 -5.39 2.42
C LEU A 152 19.17 -6.92 2.51
N ASP A 153 18.19 -7.65 2.00
CA ASP A 153 18.19 -9.12 1.96
C ASP A 153 19.41 -9.70 1.22
N ARG A 154 19.81 -9.06 0.10
CA ARG A 154 21.01 -9.47 -0.65
C ARG A 154 22.30 -9.18 0.11
N VAL A 155 22.40 -8.00 0.74
CA VAL A 155 23.52 -7.67 1.62
C VAL A 155 23.58 -8.63 2.80
N TRP A 156 22.44 -9.02 3.37
CA TRP A 156 22.34 -9.99 4.46
C TRP A 156 22.69 -11.43 4.04
N ALA A 157 22.44 -11.80 2.79
CA ALA A 157 22.76 -13.12 2.26
C ALA A 157 24.21 -13.25 1.74
N GLY A 158 24.92 -12.13 1.54
CA GLY A 158 26.24 -12.13 0.90
C GLY A 158 26.19 -12.14 -0.61
N GLU A 159 25.05 -11.77 -1.19
CA GLU A 159 24.79 -11.68 -2.63
C GLU A 159 24.78 -10.21 -3.11
N GLU A 160 25.58 -9.36 -2.45
CA GLU A 160 25.59 -7.92 -2.71
C GLU A 160 26.16 -7.57 -4.09
N LYS A 161 25.51 -6.64 -4.78
CA LYS A 161 26.03 -6.00 -5.99
C LYS A 161 26.81 -4.74 -5.61
N GLY A 162 27.68 -4.28 -6.51
CA GLY A 162 28.65 -3.21 -6.22
C GLY A 162 28.10 -1.90 -5.62
N ARG A 163 26.81 -1.57 -5.83
CA ARG A 163 26.17 -0.36 -5.28
C ARG A 163 25.13 -0.61 -4.19
N ASP A 164 24.97 -1.85 -3.73
CA ASP A 164 23.89 -2.17 -2.77
C ASP A 164 24.09 -1.50 -1.41
N ARG A 165 25.32 -1.44 -0.89
CA ARG A 165 25.60 -0.72 0.36
C ARG A 165 25.36 0.78 0.28
N LEU A 166 25.67 1.39 -0.86
CA LEU A 166 25.37 2.81 -1.10
C LEU A 166 23.85 3.03 -1.14
N LYS A 167 23.10 2.13 -1.78
CA LYS A 167 21.64 2.19 -1.82
C LYS A 167 21.01 2.13 -0.43
N LEU A 168 21.55 1.32 0.49
CA LEU A 168 21.08 1.27 1.89
C LEU A 168 21.24 2.60 2.64
N LEU A 169 22.18 3.45 2.21
CA LEU A 169 22.36 4.79 2.77
C LEU A 169 21.46 5.82 2.09
N VAL A 170 21.37 5.78 0.75
CA VAL A 170 20.73 6.84 -0.04
C VAL A 170 19.22 6.66 -0.19
N LEU A 171 18.75 5.41 -0.40
CA LEU A 171 17.34 5.16 -0.68
C LEU A 171 16.41 5.60 0.45
N PRO A 172 16.70 5.39 1.75
CA PRO A 172 15.82 5.88 2.82
C PRO A 172 15.52 7.37 2.72
N TRP A 173 16.50 8.23 2.38
CA TRP A 173 16.29 9.66 2.19
C TRP A 173 15.34 9.96 1.03
N LEU A 174 15.62 9.39 -0.14
CA LEU A 174 14.79 9.60 -1.33
C LEU A 174 13.37 9.10 -1.14
N ILE A 175 13.23 7.95 -0.49
CA ILE A 175 11.94 7.30 -0.29
C ILE A 175 11.12 8.05 0.75
N ILE A 176 11.67 8.27 1.96
CA ILE A 176 10.92 8.87 3.07
C ILE A 176 10.54 10.31 2.75
N LEU A 177 11.48 11.11 2.24
CA LEU A 177 11.24 12.52 1.96
C LEU A 177 10.51 12.74 0.63
N GLY A 178 10.65 11.84 -0.34
CA GLY A 178 10.11 12.05 -1.69
C GLY A 178 8.72 11.45 -1.93
N THR A 179 8.48 10.21 -1.51
CA THR A 179 7.30 9.44 -1.94
C THR A 179 6.53 8.73 -0.84
N ALA A 180 7.15 8.48 0.32
CA ALA A 180 6.56 7.61 1.33
C ALA A 180 5.35 8.22 2.02
N GLY A 181 5.25 9.55 2.12
CA GLY A 181 4.14 10.23 2.79
C GLY A 181 3.81 9.60 4.15
N PRO A 182 2.53 9.34 4.46
CA PRO A 182 2.13 8.78 5.75
C PRO A 182 2.63 7.34 6.01
N TYR A 183 3.13 6.63 5.00
CA TYR A 183 3.66 5.27 5.13
C TYR A 183 5.11 5.24 5.64
N CYS A 184 5.77 6.40 5.73
CA CYS A 184 7.18 6.49 6.12
C CYS A 184 7.44 5.95 7.54
N ALA A 185 6.49 6.08 8.47
CA ALA A 185 6.65 5.67 9.85
C ALA A 185 6.83 4.16 9.97
N VAL A 186 5.93 3.38 9.36
CA VAL A 186 6.02 1.90 9.37
C VAL A 186 7.22 1.42 8.58
N TYR A 187 7.52 2.05 7.44
CA TYR A 187 8.70 1.73 6.66
C TYR A 187 9.99 1.93 7.47
N ALA A 188 10.18 3.11 8.06
CA ALA A 188 11.34 3.42 8.88
C ALA A 188 11.43 2.50 10.10
N ALA A 189 10.32 2.24 10.80
CA ALA A 189 10.29 1.28 11.91
C ALA A 189 10.72 -0.13 11.46
N THR A 190 10.25 -0.59 10.29
CA THR A 190 10.65 -1.87 9.70
C THR A 190 12.15 -1.90 9.44
N LEU A 191 12.72 -0.83 8.88
CA LEU A 191 14.17 -0.75 8.64
C LEU A 191 14.98 -0.74 9.94
N LEU A 192 14.58 0.05 10.93
CA LEU A 192 15.27 0.11 12.22
C LEU A 192 15.28 -1.25 12.92
N LEU A 193 14.13 -1.95 12.94
CA LEU A 193 14.03 -3.31 13.45
C LEU A 193 14.90 -4.28 12.66
N SER A 194 14.92 -4.17 11.33
CA SER A 194 15.69 -5.05 10.46
C SER A 194 17.20 -4.86 10.61
N TYR A 195 17.67 -3.62 10.66
CA TYR A 195 19.07 -3.30 10.91
C TYR A 195 19.49 -3.73 12.33
N GLY A 196 18.62 -3.52 13.32
CA GLY A 196 18.88 -3.96 14.70
C GLY A 196 18.97 -5.47 14.79
N PHE A 197 18.06 -6.17 14.12
CA PHE A 197 18.10 -7.62 13.99
C PHE A 197 19.40 -8.09 13.34
N CYS A 198 19.78 -7.52 12.19
CA CYS A 198 21.02 -7.89 11.50
C CYS A 198 22.26 -7.68 12.39
N MET A 199 22.33 -6.53 13.07
CA MET A 199 23.42 -6.16 13.96
C MET A 199 23.55 -7.14 15.16
N VAL A 200 22.42 -7.52 15.79
CA VAL A 200 22.41 -8.51 16.89
C VAL A 200 22.78 -9.90 16.39
N MET A 201 22.29 -10.30 15.22
CA MET A 201 22.49 -11.64 14.69
C MET A 201 23.90 -11.85 14.14
N ASP A 202 24.52 -10.84 13.54
CA ASP A 202 25.93 -10.90 13.12
C ASP A 202 26.88 -11.02 14.32
N ARG A 203 26.54 -10.43 15.48
CA ARG A 203 27.26 -10.64 16.74
C ARG A 203 27.12 -12.07 17.26
N ARG A 204 25.94 -12.71 17.09
CA ARG A 204 25.62 -14.04 17.64
C ARG A 204 26.07 -15.21 16.75
N LYS A 205 26.43 -14.98 15.47
CA LYS A 205 26.83 -16.07 14.55
C LYS A 205 28.13 -16.75 15.02
N ARG A 206 28.06 -18.07 15.27
CA ARG A 206 29.22 -18.94 15.57
C ARG A 206 30.15 -19.05 14.34
N LYS A 207 31.45 -19.25 14.60
CA LYS A 207 32.52 -19.43 13.60
C LYS A 207 32.29 -20.59 12.61
N ASP A 208 31.40 -21.54 12.91
CA ASP A 208 31.25 -22.81 12.18
C ASP A 208 30.20 -22.80 11.06
N CYS A 209 29.63 -21.65 10.70
CA CYS A 209 28.73 -21.55 9.53
C CYS A 209 29.54 -21.37 8.23
N PRO A 210 29.45 -22.29 7.25
CA PRO A 210 30.15 -22.14 5.97
C PRO A 210 29.54 -20.96 5.19
N GLY A 211 30.37 -19.99 4.80
CA GLY A 211 30.00 -18.94 3.84
C GLY A 211 30.00 -17.50 4.36
N ARG A 212 30.20 -17.25 5.66
CA ARG A 212 30.43 -15.89 6.20
C ARG A 212 31.15 -15.96 7.54
N ARG A 213 32.36 -15.40 7.62
CA ARG A 213 33.07 -15.19 8.89
C ARG A 213 32.21 -14.26 9.75
N GLY A 214 31.57 -14.78 10.79
CA GLY A 214 31.03 -13.96 11.87
C GLY A 214 32.16 -13.06 12.39
N GLN A 215 31.95 -11.75 12.38
CA GLN A 215 33.03 -10.80 12.65
C GLN A 215 33.39 -10.76 14.14
N GLY A 216 32.52 -11.27 15.03
CA GLY A 216 32.70 -11.25 16.49
C GLY A 216 32.59 -9.84 17.10
N SER A 217 32.66 -8.80 16.27
CA SER A 217 32.47 -7.39 16.61
C SER A 217 31.15 -6.85 16.05
N TRP A 218 30.68 -5.75 16.62
CA TRP A 218 29.52 -5.04 16.11
C TRP A 218 29.85 -4.41 14.74
N ASP A 219 29.02 -4.66 13.72
CA ASP A 219 29.15 -3.97 12.44
C ASP A 219 28.52 -2.57 12.52
N MET A 220 29.36 -1.56 12.72
CA MET A 220 28.96 -0.15 12.84
C MET A 220 28.23 0.38 11.59
N ARG A 221 28.32 -0.31 10.44
CA ARG A 221 27.60 0.11 9.24
C ARG A 221 26.09 0.07 9.42
N TYR A 222 25.56 -0.86 10.23
CA TYR A 222 24.13 -0.88 10.53
C TYR A 222 23.67 0.36 11.31
N LEU A 223 24.53 0.96 12.15
CA LEU A 223 24.22 2.24 12.81
C LEU A 223 24.11 3.37 11.79
N ALA A 224 25.00 3.41 10.78
CA ALA A 224 24.89 4.37 9.69
C ALA A 224 23.61 4.17 8.86
N TYR A 225 23.22 2.91 8.58
CA TYR A 225 21.97 2.60 7.89
C TYR A 225 20.74 3.01 8.73
N MET A 226 20.76 2.77 10.05
CA MET A 226 19.72 3.23 10.97
C MET A 226 19.62 4.75 10.98
N ALA A 227 20.74 5.47 11.08
CA ALA A 227 20.75 6.93 11.05
C ALA A 227 20.15 7.46 9.73
N CYS A 228 20.48 6.83 8.60
CA CYS A 228 19.91 7.20 7.30
C CYS A 228 18.41 6.92 7.18
N ALA A 229 17.82 6.03 7.98
CA ALA A 229 16.37 5.84 8.06
C ALA A 229 15.71 6.77 9.09
N LEU A 230 16.36 7.00 10.22
CA LEU A 230 15.83 7.79 11.34
C LEU A 230 15.83 9.29 11.04
N LEU A 231 16.93 9.84 10.51
CA LEU A 231 17.04 11.27 10.23
C LEU A 231 15.96 11.79 9.26
N PRO A 232 15.71 11.17 8.08
CA PRO A 232 14.63 11.61 7.21
C PRO A 232 13.24 11.38 7.83
N LEU A 233 13.06 10.36 8.68
CA LEU A 233 11.80 10.21 9.43
C LEU A 233 11.60 11.39 10.41
N LEU A 234 12.63 11.81 11.13
CA LEU A 234 12.55 12.95 12.05
C LEU A 234 12.25 14.25 11.29
N LEU A 235 12.85 14.45 10.12
CA LEU A 235 12.51 15.59 9.24
C LEU A 235 11.05 15.54 8.79
N TYR A 236 10.56 14.36 8.39
CA TYR A 236 9.15 14.18 8.06
C TYR A 236 8.25 14.51 9.26
N MET A 237 8.57 14.00 10.45
CA MET A 237 7.79 14.28 11.68
C MET A 237 7.78 15.76 12.04
N LEU A 238 8.90 16.45 11.85
CA LEU A 238 8.99 17.90 12.04
C LEU A 238 8.09 18.63 11.04
N SER A 239 8.14 18.26 9.75
CA SER A 239 7.25 18.82 8.73
C SER A 239 5.78 18.53 9.06
N ASN A 240 5.47 17.32 9.56
CA ASN A 240 4.13 16.93 9.97
C ASN A 240 3.61 17.70 11.19
N SER A 241 4.47 18.09 12.12
CA SER A 241 4.05 18.94 13.26
C SER A 241 3.58 20.34 12.85
N MET A 242 3.87 20.76 11.61
CA MET A 242 3.42 22.02 11.03
C MET A 242 2.19 21.86 10.14
N ALA A 243 1.70 20.62 9.94
CA ALA A 243 0.52 20.35 9.15
C ALA A 243 -0.76 20.62 9.95
N VAL A 244 -1.75 21.25 9.32
CA VAL A 244 -3.08 21.46 9.90
C VAL A 244 -4.02 20.40 9.32
N GLU A 245 -4.37 19.40 10.14
CA GLU A 245 -5.30 18.35 9.74
C GLU A 245 -6.72 18.65 10.23
N GLU A 246 -7.67 18.79 9.29
CA GLU A 246 -9.10 18.82 9.59
C GLU A 246 -9.69 17.41 9.42
N HIS A 247 -10.01 16.75 10.52
CA HIS A 247 -10.70 15.46 10.50
C HIS A 247 -12.21 15.64 10.63
N ALA A 248 -12.92 15.67 9.49
CA ALA A 248 -14.38 15.64 9.50
C ALA A 248 -14.89 14.36 10.18
N GLY A 249 -15.63 14.50 11.28
CA GLY A 249 -16.23 13.38 12.02
C GLY A 249 -15.37 12.74 13.11
N ALA A 250 -14.23 13.34 13.49
CA ALA A 250 -13.47 12.88 14.66
C ALA A 250 -14.21 13.21 15.97
N THR A 251 -14.22 12.28 16.93
CA THR A 251 -14.91 12.46 18.22
C THR A 251 -14.13 13.36 19.19
N GLY A 252 -12.85 13.63 18.90
CA GLY A 252 -11.95 14.41 19.75
C GLY A 252 -11.53 13.72 21.06
N ARG A 253 -11.98 12.47 21.28
CA ARG A 253 -11.73 11.72 22.52
C ARG A 253 -10.34 11.10 22.53
N SER A 254 -9.73 11.05 23.70
CA SER A 254 -8.42 10.40 23.87
C SER A 254 -8.52 8.88 23.75
N LEU A 255 -7.45 8.23 23.29
CA LEU A 255 -7.40 6.76 23.20
C LEU A 255 -7.62 6.11 24.58
N GLY A 256 -7.06 6.69 25.65
CA GLY A 256 -7.23 6.17 27.01
C GLY A 256 -8.69 6.13 27.46
N THR A 257 -9.47 7.17 27.14
CA THR A 257 -10.90 7.23 27.42
C THR A 257 -11.67 6.14 26.69
N ILE A 258 -11.39 5.96 25.39
CA ILE A 258 -12.05 4.95 24.55
C ILE A 258 -11.74 3.53 25.07
N LEU A 259 -10.50 3.28 25.48
CA LEU A 259 -10.08 1.99 26.02
C LEU A 259 -10.72 1.66 27.37
N ALA A 260 -10.93 2.67 28.22
CA ALA A 260 -11.59 2.49 29.52
C ALA A 260 -13.07 2.10 29.36
N GLU A 261 -13.76 2.71 28.40
CA GLU A 261 -15.18 2.43 28.14
C GLU A 261 -15.41 1.19 27.27
N ASN A 262 -14.54 0.96 26.29
CA ASN A 262 -14.66 -0.09 25.30
C ASN A 262 -13.35 -0.87 25.15
N PRO A 263 -12.94 -1.67 26.16
CA PRO A 263 -11.64 -2.34 26.18
C PRO A 263 -11.45 -3.34 25.03
N THR A 264 -12.53 -3.87 24.47
CA THR A 264 -12.49 -4.80 23.33
C THR A 264 -12.40 -4.11 21.97
N PHE A 265 -12.57 -2.79 21.88
CA PHE A 265 -12.55 -2.05 20.61
C PHE A 265 -11.27 -2.26 19.78
N PRO A 266 -10.04 -2.17 20.35
CA PRO A 266 -8.82 -2.38 19.58
C PRO A 266 -8.75 -3.79 18.99
N ILE A 267 -9.12 -4.80 19.78
CA ILE A 267 -9.09 -6.19 19.36
C ILE A 267 -10.08 -6.41 18.22
N ARG A 268 -11.31 -5.90 18.35
CA ARG A 268 -12.34 -6.01 17.30
C ARG A 268 -11.92 -5.28 16.01
N PHE A 269 -11.37 -4.08 16.13
CA PHE A 269 -10.84 -3.31 15.00
C PHE A 269 -9.73 -4.07 14.28
N LEU A 270 -8.73 -4.56 15.03
CA LEU A 270 -7.60 -5.30 14.46
C LEU A 270 -8.08 -6.60 13.78
N LEU A 271 -8.96 -7.37 14.43
CA LEU A 271 -9.49 -8.60 13.83
C LEU A 271 -10.26 -8.31 12.53
N LYS A 272 -11.06 -7.23 12.48
CA LYS A 272 -11.69 -6.79 11.22
C LYS A 272 -10.65 -6.40 10.16
N SER A 273 -9.60 -5.68 10.53
CA SER A 273 -8.54 -5.31 9.57
C SER A 273 -7.84 -6.55 8.98
N PHE A 274 -7.60 -7.59 9.79
CA PHE A 274 -7.05 -8.86 9.31
C PHE A 274 -8.03 -9.63 8.42
N ALA A 275 -9.33 -9.62 8.75
CA ALA A 275 -10.36 -10.24 7.93
C ALA A 275 -10.46 -9.59 6.54
N GLY A 276 -10.34 -8.26 6.49
CA GLY A 276 -10.37 -7.47 5.25
C GLY A 276 -9.29 -7.83 4.22
N VAL A 277 -8.21 -8.49 4.65
CA VAL A 277 -7.15 -8.97 3.73
C VAL A 277 -7.48 -10.33 3.12
N LEU A 278 -8.30 -11.12 3.81
CA LEU A 278 -8.79 -12.40 3.30
C LEU A 278 -9.87 -12.16 2.25
N VAL A 279 -10.89 -11.38 2.60
CA VAL A 279 -12.00 -10.96 1.72
C VAL A 279 -12.09 -9.44 1.79
N GLY A 280 -12.18 -8.77 0.64
CA GLY A 280 -12.21 -7.31 0.57
C GLY A 280 -13.29 -6.73 1.47
N GLY A 281 -12.94 -5.65 2.17
CA GLY A 281 -13.78 -5.16 3.25
C GLY A 281 -15.17 -4.71 2.83
N GLU A 282 -15.32 -4.17 1.61
CA GLU A 282 -16.65 -3.83 1.05
C GLU A 282 -17.56 -5.07 0.92
N GLU A 283 -17.01 -6.24 0.56
CA GLU A 283 -17.80 -7.48 0.50
C GLU A 283 -18.09 -8.03 1.90
N LEU A 284 -17.17 -7.88 2.85
CA LEU A 284 -17.42 -8.25 4.25
C LEU A 284 -18.51 -7.37 4.87
N GLU A 285 -18.48 -6.06 4.65
CA GLU A 285 -19.53 -5.13 5.07
C GLU A 285 -20.87 -5.50 4.48
N ARG A 286 -20.90 -5.72 3.16
CA ARG A 286 -22.10 -6.20 2.48
C ARG A 286 -22.64 -7.51 3.05
N PHE A 287 -21.79 -8.48 3.38
CA PHE A 287 -22.25 -9.72 4.00
C PHE A 287 -22.82 -9.51 5.40
N MET A 288 -22.26 -8.58 6.17
CA MET A 288 -22.78 -8.22 7.48
C MET A 288 -24.13 -7.48 7.38
N GLU A 289 -24.26 -6.54 6.44
CA GLU A 289 -25.50 -5.80 6.19
C GLU A 289 -26.63 -6.71 5.71
N ASN A 290 -26.33 -7.70 4.86
CA ASN A 290 -27.31 -8.68 4.39
C ASN A 290 -27.59 -9.82 5.39
N GLY A 291 -27.00 -9.78 6.59
CA GLY A 291 -27.18 -10.81 7.63
C GLY A 291 -26.54 -12.17 7.31
N LEU A 292 -25.78 -12.29 6.22
CA LEU A 292 -25.10 -13.51 5.80
C LEU A 292 -23.89 -13.84 6.67
N LEU A 293 -23.28 -12.82 7.31
CA LEU A 293 -22.10 -12.97 8.14
C LEU A 293 -22.25 -12.17 9.43
N SER A 294 -22.16 -12.84 10.57
CA SER A 294 -22.20 -12.14 11.87
C SER A 294 -20.86 -11.44 12.18
N ASN A 295 -20.89 -10.37 12.98
CA ASN A 295 -19.66 -9.72 13.47
C ASN A 295 -18.68 -10.73 14.12
N ARG A 296 -19.19 -11.73 14.84
CA ARG A 296 -18.37 -12.78 15.46
C ARG A 296 -17.64 -13.62 14.42
N MET A 297 -18.30 -13.97 13.31
CA MET A 297 -17.67 -14.70 12.21
C MET A 297 -16.59 -13.85 11.54
N CYS A 298 -16.78 -12.54 11.40
CA CYS A 298 -15.75 -11.63 10.90
C CYS A 298 -14.50 -11.67 11.80
N TYR A 299 -14.68 -11.67 13.12
CA TYR A 299 -13.57 -11.80 14.06
C TYR A 299 -12.85 -13.16 13.96
N VAL A 300 -13.58 -14.25 13.69
CA VAL A 300 -12.98 -15.58 13.45
C VAL A 300 -12.15 -15.59 12.17
N LEU A 301 -12.61 -14.95 11.09
CA LEU A 301 -11.81 -14.77 9.86
C LEU A 301 -10.53 -13.96 10.13
N GLY A 302 -10.64 -12.90 10.92
CA GLY A 302 -9.48 -12.13 11.39
C GLY A 302 -8.49 -12.98 12.17
N LEU A 303 -8.99 -13.78 13.12
CA LEU A 303 -8.18 -14.67 13.95
C LEU A 303 -7.47 -15.74 13.09
N PHE A 304 -8.15 -16.27 12.07
CA PHE A 304 -7.54 -17.21 11.11
C PHE A 304 -6.32 -16.59 10.41
N VAL A 305 -6.42 -15.33 9.97
CA VAL A 305 -5.29 -14.60 9.37
C VAL A 305 -4.17 -14.36 10.38
N VAL A 306 -4.51 -13.98 11.63
CA VAL A 306 -3.54 -13.84 12.73
C VAL A 306 -2.80 -15.16 12.99
N CYS A 307 -3.49 -16.29 13.01
CA CYS A 307 -2.86 -17.61 13.12
C CYS A 307 -1.87 -17.86 11.97
N GLY A 308 -2.18 -17.43 10.75
CA GLY A 308 -1.26 -17.44 9.62
C GLY A 308 0.01 -16.62 9.85
N TYR A 309 -0.12 -15.40 10.38
CA TYR A 309 1.02 -14.56 10.78
C TYR A 309 1.89 -15.26 11.83
N LEU A 310 1.28 -15.78 12.89
CA LEU A 310 1.99 -16.47 13.97
C LEU A 310 2.69 -17.73 13.45
N MET A 311 2.03 -18.50 12.58
CA MET A 311 2.63 -19.68 11.95
C MET A 311 3.82 -19.29 11.06
N ALA A 312 3.71 -18.22 10.27
CA ALA A 312 4.81 -17.75 9.44
C ALA A 312 6.00 -17.24 10.28
N LEU A 313 5.75 -16.50 11.35
CA LEU A 313 6.80 -16.09 12.29
C LEU A 313 7.47 -17.32 12.92
N TRP A 314 6.68 -18.27 13.42
CA TRP A 314 7.18 -19.52 13.97
C TRP A 314 8.07 -20.27 12.99
N ILE A 315 7.62 -20.44 11.73
CA ILE A 315 8.38 -21.12 10.67
C ILE A 315 9.71 -20.42 10.38
N ASN A 316 9.72 -19.08 10.30
CA ASN A 316 10.95 -18.31 10.06
C ASN A 316 12.02 -18.61 11.10
N PHE A 317 11.66 -18.67 12.38
CA PHE A 317 12.60 -18.96 13.47
C PHE A 317 12.89 -20.45 13.61
N ARG A 318 11.87 -21.32 13.56
CA ARG A 318 11.98 -22.77 13.74
C ARG A 318 12.87 -23.43 12.68
N PHE A 319 12.79 -22.97 11.43
CA PHE A 319 13.64 -23.46 10.34
C PHE A 319 14.83 -22.55 10.03
N ARG A 320 14.98 -21.45 10.79
CA ARG A 320 16.06 -20.47 10.65
C ARG A 320 16.18 -19.90 9.24
N LEU A 321 15.04 -19.58 8.63
CA LEU A 321 15.00 -18.97 7.30
C LEU A 321 15.79 -17.65 7.27
N TYR A 322 15.73 -16.91 8.38
CA TYR A 322 16.47 -15.66 8.61
C TYR A 322 17.98 -15.79 8.43
N GLU A 323 18.58 -16.99 8.53
CA GLU A 323 20.01 -17.16 8.28
C GLU A 323 20.36 -16.99 6.80
N ARG A 324 19.41 -17.27 5.90
CA ARG A 324 19.58 -17.18 4.44
C ARG A 324 18.91 -15.96 3.84
N THR A 325 17.76 -15.56 4.38
CA THR A 325 16.94 -14.47 3.85
C THR A 325 16.08 -13.88 4.95
N ILE A 326 16.00 -12.55 4.99
CA ILE A 326 15.21 -11.78 5.95
C ILE A 326 14.02 -11.07 5.32
N MET A 327 13.91 -11.04 3.99
CA MET A 327 12.78 -10.44 3.26
C MET A 327 11.40 -10.85 3.83
N PRO A 328 11.09 -12.15 4.07
CA PRO A 328 9.77 -12.52 4.58
C PRO A 328 9.52 -11.96 5.99
N LEU A 329 10.53 -11.90 6.85
CA LEU A 329 10.41 -11.33 8.19
C LEU A 329 10.17 -9.83 8.15
N MET A 330 10.83 -9.09 7.25
CA MET A 330 10.60 -7.65 7.07
C MET A 330 9.15 -7.38 6.67
N LEU A 331 8.61 -8.16 5.73
CA LEU A 331 7.22 -8.05 5.28
C LEU A 331 6.22 -8.42 6.39
N LEU A 332 6.51 -9.45 7.19
CA LEU A 332 5.67 -9.81 8.34
C LEU A 332 5.64 -8.68 9.39
N ALA A 333 6.81 -8.11 9.71
CA ALA A 333 6.92 -7.01 10.66
C ALA A 333 6.22 -5.74 10.15
N GLY A 334 6.53 -5.32 8.92
CA GLY A 334 5.90 -4.16 8.28
C GLY A 334 4.39 -4.31 8.13
N GLY A 335 3.92 -5.48 7.69
CA GLY A 335 2.50 -5.79 7.60
C GLY A 335 1.80 -5.75 8.95
N GLY A 336 2.38 -6.36 9.99
CA GLY A 336 1.81 -6.31 11.34
C GLY A 336 1.74 -4.88 11.90
N MET A 337 2.81 -4.09 11.71
CA MET A 337 2.84 -2.69 12.13
C MET A 337 1.84 -1.82 11.34
N ASN A 338 1.57 -2.14 10.07
CA ASN A 338 0.53 -1.46 9.29
C ASN A 338 -0.87 -1.61 9.91
N HIS A 339 -1.23 -2.78 10.43
CA HIS A 339 -2.49 -2.96 11.16
C HIS A 339 -2.57 -2.05 12.39
N VAL A 340 -1.46 -1.94 13.13
CA VAL A 340 -1.39 -1.11 14.34
C VAL A 340 -1.42 0.39 14.01
N ILE A 341 -0.67 0.85 13.01
CA ILE A 341 -0.62 2.28 12.68
C ILE A 341 -1.97 2.77 12.17
N ILE A 342 -2.69 1.95 11.39
CA ILE A 342 -4.01 2.32 10.89
C ILE A 342 -5.00 2.44 12.04
N PHE A 343 -4.96 1.51 13.00
CA PHE A 343 -5.73 1.64 14.24
C PHE A 343 -5.40 2.95 14.97
N ILE A 344 -4.12 3.27 15.19
CA ILE A 344 -3.69 4.50 15.86
C ILE A 344 -4.14 5.76 15.09
N SER A 345 -4.21 5.72 13.76
CA SER A 345 -4.68 6.85 12.96
C SER A 345 -6.20 6.97 12.86
N ARG A 346 -6.97 5.91 13.14
CA ARG A 346 -8.43 5.85 12.90
C ARG A 346 -9.27 5.59 14.14
N TYR A 347 -8.66 5.35 15.30
CA TYR A 347 -9.42 5.17 16.55
C TYR A 347 -10.30 6.38 16.86
N ILE A 348 -9.89 7.58 16.44
CA ILE A 348 -10.61 8.86 16.66
C ILE A 348 -12.02 8.90 16.05
N PHE A 349 -12.34 7.97 15.15
CA PHE A 349 -13.68 7.85 14.56
C PHE A 349 -14.57 6.85 15.29
N GLU A 350 -14.02 6.07 16.24
CA GLU A 350 -14.74 5.06 17.05
C GLU A 350 -15.59 4.06 16.24
N LYS A 351 -15.25 3.86 14.96
CA LYS A 351 -15.97 3.00 14.02
C LYS A 351 -15.06 1.86 13.55
N GLU A 352 -15.48 0.64 13.82
CA GLU A 352 -14.73 -0.56 13.43
C GLU A 352 -14.68 -0.75 11.90
N SER A 353 -15.65 -0.20 11.15
CA SER A 353 -15.72 -0.30 9.68
C SER A 353 -14.54 0.37 8.97
N TYR A 354 -13.88 1.36 9.58
CA TYR A 354 -12.67 1.95 8.99
C TYR A 354 -11.55 0.92 8.80
N ALA A 355 -11.53 -0.16 9.60
CA ALA A 355 -10.60 -1.26 9.45
C ALA A 355 -10.79 -2.03 8.12
N LEU A 356 -11.96 -1.92 7.48
CA LEU A 356 -12.34 -2.63 6.26
C LEU A 356 -12.19 -1.77 4.99
N SER A 357 -11.77 -0.51 5.10
CA SER A 357 -11.62 0.36 3.92
C SER A 357 -10.60 -0.19 2.92
N SER A 358 -10.97 -0.16 1.62
CA SER A 358 -10.11 -0.58 0.52
C SER A 358 -8.84 0.28 0.40
N ARG A 359 -8.87 1.55 0.84
CA ARG A 359 -7.70 2.45 0.90
C ARG A 359 -6.52 1.83 1.65
N TYR A 360 -6.78 1.03 2.68
CA TYR A 360 -5.76 0.42 3.51
C TYR A 360 -5.33 -0.99 3.06
N ALA A 361 -6.03 -1.57 2.08
CA ALA A 361 -5.78 -2.93 1.63
C ALA A 361 -4.33 -3.14 1.14
N LEU A 362 -3.72 -2.13 0.50
CA LEU A 362 -2.31 -2.19 0.10
C LEU A 362 -1.37 -2.36 1.30
N GLN A 363 -1.62 -1.65 2.41
CA GLN A 363 -0.79 -1.72 3.62
C GLN A 363 -0.93 -3.07 4.31
N PHE A 364 -2.17 -3.54 4.48
CA PHE A 364 -2.44 -4.79 5.17
C PHE A 364 -1.91 -6.00 4.38
N GLN A 365 -1.95 -5.94 3.05
CA GLN A 365 -1.48 -7.02 2.20
C GLN A 365 0.01 -7.34 2.37
N VAL A 366 0.84 -6.39 2.80
CA VAL A 366 2.30 -6.55 2.96
C VAL A 366 2.64 -7.81 3.74
N GLY A 367 1.98 -8.06 4.87
CA GLY A 367 2.31 -9.23 5.68
C GLY A 367 1.76 -10.54 5.12
N ILE A 368 0.67 -10.51 4.34
CA ILE A 368 0.23 -11.70 3.57
C ILE A 368 1.29 -12.10 2.54
N LEU A 369 1.91 -11.14 1.86
CA LEU A 369 3.04 -11.42 0.97
C LEU A 369 4.21 -12.06 1.74
N GLY A 370 4.51 -11.57 2.95
CA GLY A 370 5.48 -12.17 3.87
C GLY A 370 5.16 -13.61 4.28
N ILE A 371 3.88 -13.89 4.58
CA ILE A 371 3.39 -15.25 4.89
C ILE A 371 3.60 -16.19 3.70
N ILE A 372 3.16 -15.78 2.51
CA ILE A 372 3.26 -16.59 1.29
C ILE A 372 4.73 -16.90 0.98
N LEU A 373 5.62 -15.91 1.06
CA LEU A 373 7.05 -16.13 0.85
C LEU A 373 7.66 -17.07 1.90
N THR A 374 7.26 -16.92 3.16
CA THR A 374 7.69 -17.82 4.24
C THR A 374 7.28 -19.26 3.94
N PHE A 375 6.03 -19.47 3.55
CA PHE A 375 5.52 -20.82 3.23
C PHE A 375 6.19 -21.39 1.99
N ALA A 376 6.42 -20.56 0.97
CA ALA A 376 7.14 -20.96 -0.24
C ALA A 376 8.58 -21.43 0.06
N LEU A 377 9.30 -20.74 0.94
CA LEU A 377 10.63 -21.12 1.38
C LEU A 377 10.61 -22.40 2.23
N ALA A 378 9.68 -22.49 3.18
CA ALA A 378 9.52 -23.69 4.01
C ALA A 378 9.16 -24.93 3.17
N TRP A 379 8.34 -24.76 2.12
CA TRP A 379 7.95 -25.82 1.20
C TRP A 379 9.14 -26.44 0.45
N GLN A 380 10.19 -25.66 0.17
CA GLN A 380 11.42 -26.18 -0.42
C GLN A 380 12.20 -27.08 0.55
N MET A 381 12.00 -26.92 1.85
CA MET A 381 12.65 -27.69 2.91
C MET A 381 11.85 -28.96 3.26
N LYS A 382 11.58 -29.80 2.25
CA LYS A 382 10.72 -30.99 2.40
C LYS A 382 11.12 -31.90 3.56
N GLU A 383 12.42 -32.09 3.81
CA GLU A 383 12.92 -32.95 4.88
C GLU A 383 12.64 -32.40 6.28
N ARG A 384 12.44 -31.08 6.43
CA ARG A 384 12.18 -30.42 7.72
C ARG A 384 10.70 -30.07 7.93
N THR A 385 9.87 -30.20 6.90
CA THR A 385 8.44 -29.91 6.94
C THR A 385 7.63 -31.20 6.87
N ASP A 386 7.01 -31.57 7.99
CA ASP A 386 6.08 -32.68 8.06
C ASP A 386 4.79 -32.42 7.24
N ARG A 387 3.92 -33.44 7.16
CA ARG A 387 2.66 -33.32 6.42
C ARG A 387 1.72 -32.27 7.03
N GLY A 388 1.73 -32.09 8.35
CA GLY A 388 0.85 -31.16 9.05
C GLY A 388 1.14 -29.71 8.66
N TYR A 389 2.41 -29.30 8.69
CA TYR A 389 2.82 -27.97 8.22
C TYR A 389 2.42 -27.74 6.76
N ARG A 390 2.61 -28.74 5.90
CA ARG A 390 2.27 -28.62 4.47
C ARG A 390 0.77 -28.44 4.24
N TRP A 391 -0.06 -29.21 4.92
CA TRP A 391 -1.51 -29.05 4.87
C TRP A 391 -1.95 -27.69 5.40
N GLY A 392 -1.42 -27.26 6.55
CA GLY A 392 -1.72 -25.94 7.11
C GLY A 392 -1.35 -24.79 6.17
N MET A 393 -0.15 -24.82 5.60
CA MET A 393 0.30 -23.83 4.62
C MET A 393 -0.57 -23.83 3.36
N ALA A 394 -0.90 -25.01 2.82
CA ALA A 394 -1.72 -25.14 1.62
C ALA A 394 -3.15 -24.65 1.85
N LEU A 395 -3.78 -25.03 2.98
CA LEU A 395 -5.13 -24.60 3.35
C LEU A 395 -5.19 -23.09 3.54
N PHE A 396 -4.21 -22.51 4.24
CA PHE A 396 -4.13 -21.07 4.41
C PHE A 396 -4.02 -20.33 3.08
N CYS A 397 -3.09 -20.76 2.23
CA CYS A 397 -2.90 -20.15 0.92
C CYS A 397 -4.12 -20.33 -0.01
N LEU A 398 -4.81 -21.46 0.06
CA LEU A 398 -6.05 -21.68 -0.67
C LEU A 398 -7.14 -20.73 -0.18
N ALA A 399 -7.30 -20.55 1.12
CA ALA A 399 -8.27 -19.60 1.69
C ALA A 399 -7.99 -18.16 1.24
N ILE A 400 -6.73 -17.72 1.31
CA ILE A 400 -6.30 -16.39 0.83
C ILE A 400 -6.60 -16.21 -0.66
N LEU A 401 -6.28 -17.23 -1.48
CA LEU A 401 -6.52 -17.19 -2.92
C LEU A 401 -8.02 -17.15 -3.25
N MET A 402 -8.84 -17.96 -2.57
CA MET A 402 -10.29 -17.97 -2.76
C MET A 402 -10.92 -16.64 -2.35
N GLY A 403 -10.55 -16.08 -1.20
CA GLY A 403 -11.11 -14.82 -0.73
C GLY A 403 -10.71 -13.62 -1.60
N ASN A 404 -9.44 -13.52 -2.00
CA ASN A 404 -8.98 -12.48 -2.92
C ASN A 404 -9.53 -12.68 -4.34
N GLY A 405 -9.68 -13.93 -4.79
CA GLY A 405 -10.30 -14.30 -6.06
C GLY A 405 -11.78 -13.92 -6.11
N TYR A 406 -12.53 -14.22 -5.05
CA TYR A 406 -13.93 -13.79 -4.89
C TYR A 406 -14.05 -12.27 -4.91
N THR A 407 -13.22 -11.58 -4.11
CA THR A 407 -13.20 -10.11 -4.07
C THR A 407 -12.93 -9.52 -5.46
N THR A 408 -11.94 -10.07 -6.16
CA THR A 408 -11.57 -9.61 -7.52
C THR A 408 -12.68 -9.87 -8.52
N TYR A 409 -13.32 -11.03 -8.47
CA TYR A 409 -14.46 -11.35 -9.33
C TYR A 409 -15.63 -10.40 -9.13
N ARG A 410 -15.99 -10.12 -7.87
CA ARG A 410 -17.06 -9.19 -7.52
C ARG A 410 -16.74 -7.77 -7.96
N GLU A 411 -15.49 -7.37 -7.81
CA GLU A 411 -15.03 -6.05 -8.22
C GLU A 411 -15.06 -5.88 -9.75
N ILE A 412 -14.73 -6.92 -10.51
CA ILE A 412 -14.91 -6.92 -11.97
C ILE A 412 -16.39 -6.72 -12.35
N GLN A 413 -17.32 -7.35 -11.63
CA GLN A 413 -18.75 -7.16 -11.89
C GLN A 413 -19.23 -5.74 -11.60
N LYS A 414 -18.57 -5.03 -10.68
CA LYS A 414 -18.90 -3.65 -10.33
C LYS A 414 -18.28 -2.64 -11.30
N ALA A 415 -17.28 -3.02 -12.10
CA ALA A 415 -16.59 -2.10 -12.99
C ALA A 415 -17.54 -1.25 -13.87
N PRO A 416 -18.58 -1.80 -14.54
CA PRO A 416 -19.51 -0.99 -15.32
C PRO A 416 -20.28 0.04 -14.47
N SER A 417 -20.73 -0.34 -13.27
CA SER A 417 -21.42 0.59 -12.36
C SER A 417 -20.49 1.69 -11.83
N ARG A 418 -19.19 1.41 -11.71
CA ARG A 418 -18.19 2.41 -11.34
C ARG A 418 -17.94 3.37 -12.50
N GLU A 419 -17.80 2.84 -13.71
CA GLU A 419 -17.67 3.65 -14.93
C GLU A 419 -18.86 4.60 -15.07
N GLU A 420 -20.10 4.11 -14.93
CA GLU A 420 -21.31 4.94 -14.99
C GLU A 420 -21.30 6.05 -13.93
N SER A 421 -20.83 5.76 -12.71
CA SER A 421 -20.65 6.77 -11.66
C SER A 421 -19.64 7.85 -12.07
N PHE A 422 -18.50 7.47 -12.66
CA PHE A 422 -17.52 8.43 -13.17
C PHE A 422 -18.04 9.22 -14.37
N GLU A 423 -18.80 8.61 -15.28
CA GLU A 423 -19.44 9.32 -16.39
C GLU A 423 -20.48 10.33 -15.90
N ARG A 424 -21.27 9.97 -14.88
CA ARG A 424 -22.18 10.95 -14.22
C ARG A 424 -21.40 12.13 -13.67
N LYS A 425 -20.30 11.89 -12.96
CA LYS A 425 -19.42 12.98 -12.46
C LYS A 425 -18.87 13.84 -13.60
N ALA A 426 -18.45 13.22 -14.71
CA ALA A 426 -17.92 13.95 -15.86
C ALA A 426 -18.99 14.83 -16.52
N ARG A 427 -20.23 14.33 -16.68
CA ARG A 427 -21.36 15.13 -17.19
C ARG A 427 -21.68 16.30 -16.27
N LEU A 428 -21.78 16.05 -14.96
CA LEU A 428 -22.03 17.09 -13.97
C LEU A 428 -20.92 18.15 -13.95
N ALA A 429 -19.66 17.73 -14.10
CA ALA A 429 -18.51 18.63 -14.10
C ALA A 429 -18.58 19.70 -15.20
N LEU A 430 -19.16 19.37 -16.36
CA LEU A 430 -19.35 20.32 -17.46
C LEU A 430 -20.42 21.38 -17.18
N GLU A 431 -21.41 21.07 -16.35
CA GLU A 431 -22.51 22.00 -16.01
C GLU A 431 -22.12 22.97 -14.88
N VAL A 432 -21.32 22.48 -13.92
CA VAL A 432 -21.01 23.19 -12.66
C VAL A 432 -20.46 24.62 -12.83
N PRO A 433 -19.54 24.92 -13.77
CA PRO A 433 -19.01 26.28 -13.95
C PRO A 433 -20.08 27.34 -14.21
N GLY A 434 -21.13 26.95 -14.96
CA GLY A 434 -22.22 27.82 -15.41
C GLY A 434 -23.40 27.93 -14.46
N MET A 435 -23.47 27.11 -13.40
CA MET A 435 -24.59 27.12 -12.45
C MET A 435 -24.70 28.46 -11.70
N SER A 436 -25.93 28.95 -11.57
CA SER A 436 -26.25 30.10 -10.74
C SER A 436 -26.11 29.78 -9.25
N ARG A 437 -26.10 30.83 -8.40
CA ARG A 437 -25.98 30.65 -6.94
C ARG A 437 -27.17 29.88 -6.34
N GLU A 438 -28.36 30.06 -6.90
CA GLU A 438 -29.57 29.35 -6.48
C GLU A 438 -29.47 27.86 -6.86
N GLU A 439 -29.11 27.57 -8.12
CA GLU A 439 -28.92 26.20 -8.59
C GLU A 439 -27.84 25.43 -7.83
N LEU A 440 -26.70 26.06 -7.52
CA LEU A 440 -25.66 25.43 -6.70
C LEU A 440 -26.19 25.04 -5.32
N LYS A 441 -26.98 25.92 -4.69
CA LYS A 441 -27.52 25.68 -3.36
C LYS A 441 -28.57 24.57 -3.41
N ASP A 442 -29.44 24.59 -4.41
CA ASP A 442 -30.50 23.60 -4.61
C ASP A 442 -29.92 22.20 -4.90
N ARG A 443 -28.80 22.13 -5.63
CA ARG A 443 -28.08 20.88 -5.93
C ARG A 443 -26.92 20.59 -4.98
N GLY A 444 -26.83 21.30 -3.85
CA GLY A 444 -25.65 21.28 -3.00
C GLY A 444 -25.29 19.89 -2.50
N GLU A 445 -26.26 19.15 -1.95
CA GLU A 445 -26.04 17.81 -1.41
C GLU A 445 -25.64 16.80 -2.51
N GLU A 446 -26.19 16.94 -3.71
CA GLU A 446 -25.83 16.14 -4.88
C GLU A 446 -24.36 16.38 -5.25
N LEU A 447 -23.96 17.64 -5.41
CA LEU A 447 -22.61 18.01 -5.82
C LEU A 447 -21.54 17.60 -4.79
N GLU A 448 -21.80 17.83 -3.50
CA GLU A 448 -20.86 17.43 -2.45
C GLU A 448 -20.70 15.90 -2.35
N THR A 449 -21.78 15.15 -2.64
CA THR A 449 -21.78 13.69 -2.64
C THR A 449 -21.09 13.14 -3.89
N GLU A 450 -21.45 13.65 -5.07
CA GLU A 450 -20.89 13.20 -6.34
C GLU A 450 -19.40 13.53 -6.45
N PHE A 451 -18.98 14.73 -6.05
CA PHE A 451 -17.56 15.07 -6.06
C PHE A 451 -16.83 14.68 -4.77
N GLU A 452 -17.46 13.98 -3.83
CA GLU A 452 -16.87 13.56 -2.56
C GLU A 452 -16.12 14.70 -1.82
N TYR A 453 -16.65 15.93 -1.88
CA TYR A 453 -16.00 17.13 -1.37
C TYR A 453 -16.98 18.00 -0.59
N ARG A 454 -16.85 18.01 0.75
CA ARG A 454 -17.79 18.68 1.68
C ARG A 454 -17.21 19.94 2.33
N LYS A 455 -16.31 20.65 1.63
CA LYS A 455 -15.63 21.85 2.16
C LYS A 455 -16.08 23.16 1.50
N GLY A 456 -17.22 23.14 0.82
CA GLY A 456 -17.87 24.29 0.19
C GLY A 456 -18.12 24.11 -1.31
N LEU A 457 -19.36 24.40 -1.73
CA LEU A 457 -19.83 24.37 -3.12
C LEU A 457 -19.06 25.35 -4.01
N ASP A 458 -18.74 26.52 -3.49
CA ASP A 458 -17.98 27.56 -4.17
C ASP A 458 -16.59 27.06 -4.61
N LYS A 459 -15.96 26.19 -3.81
CA LYS A 459 -14.67 25.59 -4.15
C LYS A 459 -14.80 24.53 -5.24
N ILE A 460 -15.90 23.78 -5.26
CA ILE A 460 -16.22 22.83 -6.34
C ILE A 460 -16.39 23.62 -7.64
N GLN A 461 -17.23 24.66 -7.63
CA GLN A 461 -17.46 25.50 -8.81
C GLN A 461 -16.18 26.18 -9.29
N ASN A 462 -15.40 26.78 -8.38
CA ASN A 462 -14.16 27.44 -8.74
C ASN A 462 -13.12 26.47 -9.34
N ALA A 463 -13.04 25.23 -8.84
CA ALA A 463 -12.15 24.24 -9.42
C ALA A 463 -12.51 23.93 -10.88
N PHE A 464 -13.80 23.71 -11.18
CA PHE A 464 -14.22 23.43 -12.55
C PHE A 464 -14.09 24.64 -13.47
N ARG A 465 -14.30 25.87 -12.98
CA ARG A 465 -13.98 27.10 -13.74
C ARG A 465 -12.51 27.19 -14.12
N ILE A 466 -11.60 26.92 -13.17
CA ILE A 466 -10.15 26.91 -13.47
C ILE A 466 -9.83 25.86 -14.56
N LEU A 467 -10.44 24.67 -14.48
CA LEU A 467 -10.24 23.63 -15.49
C LEU A 467 -10.78 24.04 -16.87
N GLU A 468 -11.94 24.67 -16.91
CA GLU A 468 -12.58 25.19 -18.14
C GLU A 468 -11.74 26.30 -18.78
N GLU A 469 -11.36 27.32 -18.02
CA GLU A 469 -10.56 28.46 -18.48
C GLU A 469 -9.21 28.02 -19.09
N ASN A 470 -8.61 26.97 -18.53
CA ASN A 470 -7.32 26.43 -18.96
C ASN A 470 -7.44 25.27 -19.98
N LYS A 471 -8.66 24.85 -20.35
CA LYS A 471 -8.94 23.72 -21.27
C LYS A 471 -8.28 22.40 -20.82
N LEU A 472 -8.44 22.07 -19.54
CA LEU A 472 -7.84 20.90 -18.90
C LEU A 472 -8.88 19.85 -18.50
N ASN A 473 -8.44 18.60 -18.36
CA ASN A 473 -9.26 17.44 -17.97
C ASN A 473 -10.54 17.31 -18.85
N VAL A 474 -11.74 17.24 -18.27
CA VAL A 474 -13.03 17.11 -18.99
C VAL A 474 -13.31 18.24 -19.98
N PHE A 475 -12.64 19.39 -19.87
CA PHE A 475 -12.78 20.53 -20.79
C PHE A 475 -11.75 20.53 -21.93
N ARG A 476 -10.96 19.46 -22.05
CA ARG A 476 -10.00 19.28 -23.13
C ARG A 476 -10.67 18.67 -24.35
N GLU A 477 -10.62 19.38 -25.48
CA GLU A 477 -11.10 18.91 -26.79
C GLU A 477 -10.22 17.82 -27.42
#